data_AF-A0A842WCS6-F1
#
_entry.id   AF-A0A842WCS6-F1
#
_cell.length_a   1.000
_cell.length_b   1.000
_cell.length_c   1.000
_cell.angle_alpha   90.00
_cell.angle_beta   90.00
_cell.angle_gamma   90.00
#
_symmetry.space_group_name_H-M   'P 1'
#
loop_
_entity.id
_entity.type
_entity.pdbx_description
1 polymer ?
#
loop_
_entity_poly.entity_id
_entity_poly.type
_entity_poly.pdbx_seq_one_letter_code
_entity_poly.pdbx_strand_id
1 'polypeptide(L)'
;MWLIVSSVAAVAVTALWAFTPKKYKLGSLAIMLWGLSLMIFVDHALGYEGGPFIEMETDGLIESGTVLGIAMIMPLFIIWEIQLVISKMRGELNTR
;
A
#
# COMPACT_ATOMS: atom_id res chain seq x y z
N MET A 1 3.30 3.27 -13.35
CA MET A 1 2.47 2.11 -12.94
C MET A 1 2.41 1.95 -11.44
N TRP A 2 3.32 2.57 -10.68
CA TRP A 2 3.33 2.52 -9.23
C TRP A 2 2.03 3.06 -8.59
N LEU A 3 1.41 4.10 -9.18
CA LEU A 3 0.10 4.60 -8.77
C LEU A 3 -1.00 3.53 -8.90
N ILE A 4 -1.01 2.77 -9.99
CA ILE A 4 -2.00 1.70 -10.21
C ILE A 4 -1.75 0.57 -9.22
N VAL A 5 -0.49 0.14 -9.07
CA VAL A 5 -0.11 -0.95 -8.18
C VAL A 5 -0.47 -0.63 -6.73
N SER A 6 -0.15 0.57 -6.24
CA SER A 6 -0.52 1.02 -4.89
C SER A 6 -2.03 1.11 -4.69
N SER A 7 -2.76 1.65 -5.68
CA SER A 7 -4.22 1.75 -5.63
C SER A 7 -4.91 0.38 -5.65
N VAL A 8 -4.44 -0.54 -6.49
CA VAL A 8 -4.95 -1.93 -6.53
C VAL A 8 -4.70 -2.63 -5.21
N ALA A 9 -3.52 -2.47 -4.61
CA ALA A 9 -3.22 -3.01 -3.29
C ALA A 9 -4.13 -2.41 -2.20
N ALA A 10 -4.35 -1.09 -2.22
CA ALA A 10 -5.24 -0.42 -1.28
C ALA A 10 -6.69 -0.94 -1.39
N VAL A 11 -7.21 -1.08 -2.62
CA VAL A 11 -8.54 -1.64 -2.87
C VAL A 11 -8.62 -3.10 -2.43
N ALA A 12 -7.63 -3.93 -2.76
CA ALA A 12 -7.60 -5.34 -2.38
C ALA A 12 -7.59 -5.52 -0.85
N VAL A 13 -6.75 -4.77 -0.13
CA VAL A 13 -6.71 -4.82 1.34
C VAL A 13 -7.99 -4.25 1.96
N THR A 14 -8.59 -3.23 1.36
CA THR A 14 -9.90 -2.70 1.80
C THR A 14 -11.01 -3.73 1.65
N ALA A 15 -11.04 -4.45 0.52
CA ALA A 15 -11.98 -5.54 0.28
C ALA A 15 -11.75 -6.67 1.29
N LEU A 16 -10.51 -7.12 1.47
CA LEU A 16 -10.17 -8.13 2.48
C LEU A 16 -10.57 -7.68 3.89
N TRP A 17 -10.37 -6.41 4.25
CA TRP A 17 -10.80 -5.86 5.53
C TRP A 17 -12.32 -5.91 5.71
N ALA A 18 -13.11 -5.70 4.65
CA ALA A 18 -14.58 -5.77 4.70
C ALA A 18 -15.10 -7.21 4.93
N PHE A 19 -14.42 -8.23 4.40
CA PHE A 19 -14.86 -9.62 4.47
C PHE A 19 -14.17 -10.46 5.56
N THR A 20 -13.08 -9.97 6.16
CA THR A 20 -12.26 -10.72 7.12
C THR A 20 -12.50 -10.22 8.55
N PRO A 21 -12.43 -11.10 9.58
CA PRO A 21 -12.51 -10.66 10.98
C PRO A 21 -11.50 -9.55 11.30
N LYS A 22 -11.93 -8.54 12.08
CA LYS A 22 -11.10 -7.38 12.48
C LYS A 22 -9.81 -7.73 13.24
N LYS A 23 -9.65 -9.01 13.61
CA LYS A 23 -8.47 -9.57 14.27
C LYS A 23 -7.17 -9.28 13.53
N TYR A 24 -7.16 -9.23 12.19
CA TYR A 24 -5.92 -9.09 11.41
C TYR A 24 -5.42 -7.64 11.27
N LYS A 25 -6.06 -6.67 11.96
CA LYS A 25 -5.70 -5.24 11.89
C LYS A 25 -5.56 -4.69 10.45
N LEU A 26 -6.31 -5.27 9.50
CA LEU A 26 -6.25 -4.90 8.08
C LEU A 26 -6.71 -3.45 7.83
N GLY A 27 -7.51 -2.87 8.74
CA GLY A 27 -7.91 -1.46 8.65
C GLY A 27 -6.72 -0.50 8.74
N SER A 28 -5.72 -0.81 9.59
CA SER A 28 -4.49 -0.01 9.66
C SER A 28 -3.70 -0.10 8.36
N LEU A 29 -3.57 -1.31 7.80
CA LEU A 29 -2.88 -1.52 6.52
C LEU A 29 -3.60 -0.84 5.36
N ALA A 30 -4.94 -0.90 5.31
CA ALA A 30 -5.75 -0.23 4.31
C ALA A 30 -5.50 1.29 4.31
N ILE A 31 -5.51 1.93 5.49
CA ILE A 31 -5.24 3.36 5.61
C ILE A 31 -3.82 3.71 5.15
N MET A 32 -2.82 2.90 5.52
CA MET A 32 -1.44 3.12 5.07
C MET A 32 -1.32 3.03 3.54
N LEU A 33 -1.97 2.04 2.90
CA LEU A 33 -1.95 1.86 1.45
C LEU A 33 -2.72 2.95 0.70
N TRP A 34 -3.85 3.43 1.24
CA TRP A 34 -4.55 4.60 0.69
C TRP A 34 -3.72 5.88 0.83
N GLY A 35 -3.03 6.06 1.97
CA GLY A 35 -2.09 7.15 2.17
C GLY A 35 -0.96 7.14 1.14
N LEU A 36 -0.34 5.98 0.92
CA LEU A 36 0.69 5.79 -0.11
C LEU A 36 0.15 6.14 -1.52
N SER A 37 -1.02 5.62 -1.87
CA SER A 37 -1.64 5.87 -3.18
C SER A 37 -1.93 7.35 -3.39
N LEU A 38 -2.40 8.05 -2.34
CA LEU A 38 -2.68 9.48 -2.39
C LEU A 38 -1.39 10.32 -2.49
N MET A 39 -0.34 9.98 -1.73
CA MET A 39 0.95 10.66 -1.81
C MET A 39 1.53 10.56 -3.22
N ILE A 40 1.50 9.35 -3.80
CA ILE A 40 1.94 9.11 -5.18
C ILE A 40 1.10 9.91 -6.17
N PHE A 41 -0.22 9.94 -5.99
CA PHE A 41 -1.11 10.68 -6.89
C PHE A 41 -0.81 12.18 -6.86
N VAL A 42 -0.64 12.76 -5.67
CA VAL A 42 -0.33 14.19 -5.51
C VAL A 42 1.04 14.52 -6.10
N ASP A 43 2.05 13.70 -5.82
CA ASP A 43 3.40 13.86 -6.37
C ASP A 43 3.37 13.89 -7.91
N HIS A 44 2.70 12.89 -8.51
CA HIS A 44 2.60 12.81 -9.96
C HIS A 44 1.73 13.93 -10.56
N ALA A 45 0.66 14.34 -9.89
CA ALA A 45 -0.19 15.43 -10.35
C ALA A 45 0.53 16.78 -10.33
N LEU A 46 1.44 17.01 -9.38
CA LEU A 46 2.24 18.23 -9.30
C LEU A 46 3.43 18.22 -10.27
N GLY A 47 4.03 17.05 -10.51
CA GLY A 47 5.15 16.86 -11.45
C GLY A 47 4.73 16.62 -12.90
N TYR A 48 3.44 16.76 -13.23
CA TYR A 48 2.94 16.44 -14.57
C TYR A 48 3.27 17.55 -15.58
N GLU A 49 4.19 17.27 -16.51
CA GLU A 49 4.67 18.23 -17.52
C GLU A 49 4.02 18.05 -18.92
N GLY A 50 2.97 17.24 -19.04
CA GLY A 50 2.24 17.05 -20.29
C GLY A 50 2.71 15.86 -21.12
N GLY A 51 2.47 14.65 -20.60
CA GLY A 51 2.72 13.37 -21.26
C GLY A 51 1.68 12.32 -20.85
N PRO A 52 1.96 11.01 -20.94
CA PRO A 52 1.09 9.99 -20.38
C PRO A 52 1.03 10.08 -18.85
N PHE A 53 -0.15 10.32 -18.27
CA PHE A 53 -0.34 10.36 -16.80
C PHE A 53 -0.08 9.01 -16.10
N ILE A 54 -0.05 7.93 -16.87
CA ILE A 54 0.35 6.61 -16.37
C ILE A 54 1.62 6.21 -17.10
N GLU A 55 2.75 6.41 -16.42
CA GLU A 55 4.07 6.06 -16.95
C GLU A 55 4.32 4.55 -16.78
N MET A 56 4.83 3.88 -17.81
CA MET A 56 5.17 2.44 -17.74
C MET A 56 6.54 2.23 -17.10
N GLU A 57 7.46 3.15 -17.36
CA GLU A 57 8.87 3.12 -16.96
C GLU A 57 9.16 4.34 -16.07
N THR A 58 10.25 4.27 -15.30
CA THR A 58 10.69 5.33 -14.40
C THR A 58 12.17 5.62 -14.62
N ASP A 59 12.56 6.90 -14.66
CA ASP A 59 13.94 7.32 -14.92
C ASP A 59 14.85 7.25 -13.66
N GLY A 60 14.56 6.31 -12.76
CA GLY A 60 15.18 6.19 -11.44
C GLY A 60 16.01 4.92 -11.27
N LEU A 61 16.46 4.66 -10.03
CA LEU A 61 17.16 3.43 -9.63
C LEU A 61 16.41 2.13 -9.97
N ILE A 62 15.09 2.21 -10.11
CA ILE A 62 14.24 1.13 -10.58
C ILE A 62 13.61 1.63 -11.87
N GLU A 63 13.92 0.98 -12.99
CA GLU A 63 13.45 1.39 -14.31
C GLU A 63 12.00 0.95 -14.59
N SER A 64 11.53 -0.08 -13.88
CA SER A 64 10.16 -0.59 -14.00
C SER A 64 9.23 0.06 -12.97
N GLY A 65 8.25 0.83 -13.45
CA GLY A 65 7.25 1.48 -12.60
C GLY A 65 6.39 0.49 -11.80
N THR A 66 6.26 -0.77 -12.25
CA THR A 66 5.57 -1.84 -11.51
C THR A 66 6.42 -2.35 -10.34
N VAL A 67 7.71 -2.61 -10.59
CA VAL A 67 8.64 -3.04 -9.55
C VAL A 67 8.80 -1.97 -8.49
N LEU A 68 8.83 -0.69 -8.90
CA LEU A 68 8.84 0.44 -7.97
C LEU A 68 7.60 0.43 -7.07
N GLY A 69 6.41 0.26 -7.64
CA GLY A 69 5.17 0.15 -6.86
C GLY A 69 5.19 -0.97 -5.82
N ILE A 70 5.70 -2.15 -6.19
CA ILE A 70 5.86 -3.28 -5.26
C ILE A 70 6.88 -2.93 -4.16
N ALA A 71 8.02 -2.35 -4.53
CA ALA A 71 9.06 -1.94 -3.59
C ALA A 71 8.54 -0.92 -2.56
N MET A 72 7.68 0.01 -2.98
CA MET A 72 7.05 1.00 -2.10
C MET A 72 6.02 0.39 -1.14
N ILE A 73 5.36 -0.70 -1.53
CA ILE A 73 4.38 -1.40 -0.70
C ILE A 73 5.06 -2.24 0.40
N MET A 74 6.25 -2.78 0.14
CA MET A 74 6.97 -3.66 1.09
C MET A 74 7.12 -3.06 2.51
N PRO A 75 7.61 -1.82 2.70
CA PRO A 75 7.73 -1.22 4.02
C PRO A 75 6.41 -1.16 4.81
N LEU A 76 5.29 -0.92 4.12
CA LEU A 76 3.97 -0.86 4.75
C LEU A 76 3.53 -2.24 5.26
N PHE A 77 3.80 -3.28 4.47
CA PHE A 77 3.56 -4.66 4.89
C PHE A 77 4.45 -5.06 6.07
N ILE A 78 5.73 -4.67 6.07
CA ILE A 78 6.64 -4.92 7.20
C ILE A 78 6.11 -4.25 8.48
N ILE A 79 5.69 -2.99 8.42
CA ILE A 79 5.11 -2.29 9.58
C ILE A 79 3.85 -3.00 10.07
N TRP A 80 2.97 -3.42 9.16
CA TRP A 80 1.77 -4.17 9.51
C TRP A 80 2.07 -5.54 10.12
N GLU A 81 3.04 -6.29 9.59
CA GLU A 81 3.47 -7.57 10.15
C GLU A 81 4.02 -7.41 11.57
N ILE A 82 4.86 -6.39 11.81
CA ILE A 82 5.36 -6.06 13.14
C ILE A 82 4.20 -5.75 14.09
N GLN A 83 3.25 -4.91 13.65
CA GLN A 83 2.05 -4.63 14.45
C GLN A 83 1.26 -5.90 14.77
N LEU A 84 1.09 -6.80 13.81
CA LEU A 84 0.37 -8.05 13.99
C LEU A 84 1.07 -8.97 15.00
N VAL A 85 2.39 -9.12 14.89
CA VAL A 85 3.21 -9.92 15.82
C VAL A 85 3.13 -9.37 17.25
N ILE A 86 3.30 -8.05 17.43
CA ILE A 86 3.19 -7.40 18.75
C ILE A 86 1.78 -7.61 19.34
N SER A 87 0.75 -7.48 18.51
CA SER A 87 -0.65 -7.67 18.94
C SER A 87 -0.93 -9.11 19.35
N LYS A 88 -0.31 -10.08 18.65
CA LYS A 88 -0.37 -11.51 18.99
C LYS A 88 0.29 -11.77 20.34
N MET A 89 1.49 -11.24 20.54
CA MET A 89 2.24 -11.40 21.80
C MET A 89 1.53 -10.78 23.00
N ARG A 90 0.84 -9.66 22.79
CA ARG A 90 0.04 -8.98 23.84
C ARG A 90 -1.31 -9.65 24.11
N GLY A 91 -1.67 -10.72 23.40
CA GLY A 91 -2.95 -11.41 23.56
C GLY A 91 -4.17 -10.61 23.06
N GLU A 92 -3.95 -9.51 22.34
CA GLU A 92 -5.04 -8.64 21.82
C GLU A 92 -5.77 -9.24 20.62
N LEU A 93 -5.17 -10.25 19.99
CA LEU A 93 -5.79 -11.01 18.92
C LEU A 93 -6.82 -11.97 19.52
N ASN A 94 -7.89 -11.41 20.08
CA ASN A 94 -8.96 -12.13 20.76
C ASN A 94 -9.49 -13.25 19.85
N THR A 95 -9.12 -14.49 20.16
CA THR A 95 -9.81 -15.69 19.73
C THR A 95 -11.07 -15.81 20.56
N ARG A 96 -12.17 -15.28 20.05
CA ARG A 96 -13.49 -15.85 20.33
C ARG A 96 -13.99 -16.45 19.05
#